data_AF-A0A4Q1DEP5-F1
#
_entry.id   AF-A0A4Q1DEP5-F1
#
_cell.length_a   1.000
_cell.length_b   1.000
_cell.length_c   1.000
_cell.angle_alpha   90.00
_cell.angle_beta   90.00
_cell.angle_gamma   90.00
#
_symmetry.space_group_name_H-M   'P 1'
#
loop_
_entity.id
_entity.type
_entity.pdbx_description
1 polymer ?
#
loop_
_entity_poly.entity_id
_entity_poly.type
_entity_poly.pdbx_seq_one_letter_code
_entity_poly.pdbx_strand_id
1 'polypeptide(L)'
;MPDPMFPCPFDERVSLATVGYYGIGGEARWVVHPRSAAEIAASLDRCGKLKLPVIVAGKGSNMLFSDEEFPGAVIVLDLMNRMFRVSDELFFCEAGVENTDAALMLQRAGRSGGEWLYRLPGAIGATVRMNGRCYGREISGVTRSVVTVGLDGAVRWRSAEEVFLGYKETSLMRSSEIVVGAVLEFADEDAPDAIGARMREFGDDRDAKHQFDFPSCGSTFKNSYEAGRPSGQIFDALGFRGRREGGAQVSDHHANFIFNTGGARATDVLKLCAAMRTEAREQAGAMLELELQCAGLFETALLDACGIASTPEPSRPGYGWTGLLRFPEAADAAFPRTLLHGPALDYFCRDAAFPAGIAVEVEQFVSLDEARQSPERPFIRWTTRDESGAAFALRPEAPAGAFVDHLWESSVSELFIADGSGSAEYLEFEVTPEAHWLALRFDAPRQRAAGHETPSDALWRGQATPFASETGFGMELSYAMLEPFIHDGRLTLQNAVSLGDGRYGLFPWWHDEEAPDFHQPTRYCVVRVG
;
A
#
# COMPACT_ATOMS: atom_id res chain seq x y z
N MET A 1 -0.11 23.11 21.63
CA MET A 1 0.85 22.02 21.91
C MET A 1 1.84 22.00 20.76
N PRO A 2 3.09 21.53 20.91
CA PRO A 2 3.95 21.31 19.76
C PRO A 2 3.25 20.35 18.79
N ASP A 3 3.44 20.59 17.50
CA ASP A 3 2.90 19.76 16.42
C ASP A 3 3.39 18.30 16.60
N PRO A 4 2.51 17.29 16.49
CA PRO A 4 2.92 15.90 16.74
C PRO A 4 3.99 15.46 15.74
N MET A 5 4.87 14.54 16.18
CA MET A 5 5.95 14.02 15.33
C MET A 5 5.40 13.42 14.03
N PHE A 6 4.33 12.64 14.13
CA PHE A 6 3.60 12.04 13.00
C PHE A 6 2.13 12.49 12.98
N PRO A 7 1.50 12.52 11.79
CA PRO A 7 0.11 12.93 11.61
C PRO A 7 -0.92 11.85 12.03
N CYS A 8 -0.45 10.71 12.54
CA CYS A 8 -1.24 9.55 12.95
C CYS A 8 -0.71 9.01 14.29
N PRO A 9 -1.40 8.04 14.94
CA PRO A 9 -0.91 7.43 16.16
C PRO A 9 0.51 6.87 15.99
N PHE A 10 1.36 7.11 16.97
CA PHE A 10 2.73 6.59 17.01
C PHE A 10 3.18 6.37 18.44
N ASP A 11 4.11 5.43 18.60
CA ASP A 11 4.80 5.14 19.84
C ASP A 11 6.28 5.49 19.71
N GLU A 12 6.89 5.90 20.81
CA GLU A 12 8.32 6.18 20.89
C GLU A 12 9.05 5.06 21.63
N ARG A 13 10.29 4.78 21.22
CA ARG A 13 11.19 3.83 21.90
C ARG A 13 10.56 2.45 22.10
N VAL A 14 10.13 1.85 20.99
CA VAL A 14 9.42 0.57 20.99
C VAL A 14 10.38 -0.58 20.75
N SER A 15 10.30 -1.64 21.55
CA SER A 15 11.03 -2.88 21.26
C SER A 15 10.45 -3.56 20.02
N LEU A 16 11.24 -3.75 18.98
CA LEU A 16 10.81 -4.42 17.75
C LEU A 16 10.49 -5.90 17.97
N ALA A 17 10.94 -6.49 19.08
CA ALA A 17 10.50 -7.81 19.52
C ALA A 17 8.99 -7.87 19.84
N THR A 18 8.32 -6.76 20.16
CA THR A 18 6.86 -6.71 20.36
C THR A 18 6.10 -6.41 19.07
N VAL A 19 6.81 -6.02 18.01
CA VAL A 19 6.24 -5.69 16.69
C VAL A 19 6.30 -6.89 15.75
N GLY A 20 7.45 -7.57 15.69
CA GLY A 20 7.66 -8.72 14.82
C GLY A 20 7.20 -10.03 15.44
N TYR A 21 6.52 -10.86 14.66
CA TYR A 21 6.08 -12.21 15.06
C TYR A 21 7.21 -13.09 15.63
N TYR A 22 8.47 -12.87 15.24
CA TYR A 22 9.61 -13.65 15.70
C TYR A 22 9.98 -13.39 17.18
N GLY A 23 9.51 -12.29 17.77
CA GLY A 23 9.87 -11.93 19.15
C GLY A 23 11.34 -11.53 19.32
N ILE A 24 11.96 -11.00 18.26
CA ILE A 24 13.38 -10.61 18.20
C ILE A 24 13.49 -9.21 17.58
N GLY A 25 14.30 -8.34 18.19
CA GLY A 25 14.63 -7.03 17.65
C GLY A 25 15.00 -6.02 18.74
N GLY A 26 15.86 -5.06 18.39
CA GLY A 26 16.26 -3.92 19.20
C GLY A 26 15.15 -2.89 19.35
N GLU A 27 15.49 -1.68 19.80
CA GLU A 27 14.53 -0.59 20.00
C GLU A 27 14.41 0.27 18.74
N ALA A 28 13.21 0.47 18.21
CA ALA A 28 12.94 1.49 17.21
C ALA A 28 12.58 2.82 17.86
N ARG A 29 13.10 3.91 17.29
CA ARG A 29 12.83 5.24 17.80
C ARG A 29 11.34 5.59 17.68
N TRP A 30 10.72 5.24 16.55
CA TRP A 30 9.29 5.40 16.34
C TRP A 30 8.67 4.16 15.70
N VAL A 31 7.48 3.79 16.17
CA VAL A 31 6.55 2.90 15.45
C VAL A 31 5.31 3.71 15.12
N VAL A 32 4.93 3.72 13.85
CA VAL A 32 3.89 4.60 13.30
C VAL A 32 2.74 3.73 12.80
N HIS A 33 1.53 4.07 13.24
CA HIS A 33 0.30 3.31 13.00
C HIS A 33 -0.66 4.11 12.12
N PRO A 34 -0.38 4.26 10.82
CA PRO A 34 -1.31 4.90 9.90
C PRO A 34 -2.63 4.13 9.83
N ARG A 35 -3.71 4.89 9.69
CA ARG A 35 -5.07 4.42 9.47
C ARG A 35 -5.45 4.51 8.00
N SER A 36 -4.73 5.28 7.19
CA SER A 36 -5.06 5.49 5.78
C SER A 36 -3.82 5.68 4.91
N ALA A 37 -4.00 5.57 3.58
CA ALA A 37 -2.96 5.88 2.60
C ALA A 37 -2.44 7.33 2.72
N ALA A 38 -3.30 8.29 3.08
CA ALA A 38 -2.91 9.68 3.31
C ALA A 38 -2.00 9.83 4.54
N GLU A 39 -2.28 9.11 5.63
CA GLU A 39 -1.43 9.10 6.82
C GLU A 39 -0.07 8.44 6.55
N ILE A 40 -0.01 7.42 5.70
CA ILE A 40 1.26 6.84 5.20
C ILE A 40 2.04 7.90 4.44
N ALA A 41 1.44 8.53 3.43
CA ALA A 41 2.10 9.53 2.60
C ALA A 41 2.66 10.70 3.44
N ALA A 42 1.87 11.20 4.39
CA ALA A 42 2.29 12.29 5.27
C ALA A 42 3.39 11.86 6.26
N SER A 43 3.38 10.60 6.71
CA SER A 43 4.46 10.03 7.56
C SER A 43 5.75 9.83 6.78
N LEU A 44 5.66 9.36 5.52
CA LEU A 44 6.80 9.25 4.60
C LEU A 44 7.40 10.62 4.31
N ASP A 45 6.57 11.66 4.10
CA ASP A 45 7.04 13.02 3.91
C ASP A 45 7.77 13.58 5.14
N ARG A 46 7.24 13.31 6.35
CA ARG A 46 7.92 13.69 7.60
C ARG A 46 9.28 13.01 7.73
N CYS A 47 9.35 11.70 7.47
CA CYS A 47 10.63 10.96 7.43
C CYS A 47 11.55 11.52 6.34
N GLY A 48 10.95 11.92 5.22
CA GLY A 48 11.49 12.71 4.12
C GLY A 48 12.36 13.86 4.60
N LYS A 49 11.68 14.85 5.16
CA LYS A 49 12.20 16.13 5.66
C LYS A 49 13.23 15.96 6.77
N LEU A 50 13.03 14.98 7.65
CA LEU A 50 13.92 14.70 8.77
C LEU A 50 15.06 13.73 8.42
N LYS A 51 15.15 13.26 7.18
CA LYS A 51 16.13 12.27 6.71
C LYS A 51 16.16 11.01 7.58
N LEU A 52 15.00 10.56 8.03
CA LEU A 52 14.87 9.35 8.83
C LEU A 52 14.87 8.12 7.90
N PRO A 53 15.61 7.05 8.24
CA PRO A 53 15.44 5.77 7.59
C PRO A 53 14.04 5.21 7.91
N VAL A 54 13.45 4.48 6.97
CA VAL A 54 12.09 3.94 7.12
C VAL A 54 12.10 2.44 6.87
N ILE A 55 11.44 1.69 7.75
CA ILE A 55 11.05 0.30 7.53
C ILE A 55 9.52 0.24 7.44
N VAL A 56 8.99 -0.60 6.55
CA VAL A 56 7.57 -0.97 6.55
C VAL A 56 7.44 -2.42 6.97
N ALA A 57 6.49 -2.69 7.86
CA ALA A 57 6.19 -4.03 8.31
C ALA A 57 4.67 -4.28 8.33
N GLY A 58 4.29 -5.51 7.99
CA GLY A 58 3.00 -6.06 8.43
C GLY A 58 3.13 -6.56 9.86
N LYS A 59 2.61 -7.76 10.15
CA LYS A 59 2.81 -8.45 11.45
C LYS A 59 4.24 -8.98 11.68
N GLY A 60 5.18 -8.69 10.78
CA GLY A 60 6.56 -9.20 10.84
C GLY A 60 6.68 -10.73 10.81
N SER A 61 5.70 -11.46 10.24
CA SER A 61 5.71 -12.93 10.16
C SER A 61 6.77 -13.50 9.21
N ASN A 62 7.43 -12.65 8.42
CA ASN A 62 8.58 -12.99 7.59
C ASN A 62 9.76 -12.00 7.80
N MET A 63 9.84 -11.33 8.95
CA MET A 63 10.85 -10.30 9.21
C MET A 63 11.68 -10.61 10.45
N LEU A 64 13.00 -10.46 10.33
CA LEU A 64 13.96 -10.47 11.43
C LEU A 64 14.51 -9.06 11.62
N PHE A 65 14.07 -8.39 12.69
CA PHE A 65 14.60 -7.08 13.06
C PHE A 65 15.98 -7.23 13.71
N SER A 66 16.89 -6.30 13.41
CA SER A 66 18.22 -6.25 14.03
C SER A 66 18.13 -6.10 15.54
N ASP A 67 19.13 -6.63 16.26
CA ASP A 67 19.34 -6.41 17.68
C ASP A 67 19.76 -4.95 18.01
N GLU A 68 20.22 -4.20 17.01
CA GLU A 68 20.66 -2.81 17.15
C GLU A 68 19.48 -1.83 17.27
N GLU A 69 19.70 -0.67 17.91
CA GLU A 69 18.71 0.41 17.91
C GLU A 69 18.46 0.93 16.49
N PHE A 70 17.19 1.11 16.13
CA PHE A 70 16.77 1.67 14.87
C PHE A 70 16.40 3.15 15.05
N PRO A 71 17.18 4.11 14.52
CA PRO A 71 16.98 5.54 14.77
C PRO A 71 15.82 6.14 13.96
N GLY A 72 15.19 5.35 13.09
CA GLY A 72 14.14 5.79 12.17
C GLY A 72 12.72 5.41 12.60
N ALA A 73 11.82 5.41 11.61
CA ALA A 73 10.42 5.06 11.81
C ALA A 73 10.09 3.70 11.21
N VAL A 74 9.41 2.85 11.97
CA VAL A 74 8.81 1.61 11.48
C VAL A 74 7.32 1.84 11.28
N ILE A 75 6.88 1.86 10.03
CA ILE A 75 5.47 2.00 9.67
C ILE A 75 4.83 0.61 9.71
N VAL A 76 3.82 0.44 10.55
CA VAL A 76 3.04 -0.80 10.68
C VAL A 76 1.60 -0.58 10.25
N LEU A 77 1.07 -1.46 9.41
CA LEU A 77 -0.24 -1.26 8.78
C LEU A 77 -1.41 -1.85 9.59
N ASP A 78 -1.24 -2.04 10.90
CA ASP A 78 -2.17 -2.77 11.76
C ASP A 78 -3.54 -2.08 11.97
N LEU A 79 -3.59 -0.75 11.86
CA LEU A 79 -4.84 0.02 11.89
C LEU A 79 -5.50 0.19 10.52
N MET A 80 -4.88 -0.29 9.43
CA MET A 80 -5.48 -0.40 8.09
C MET A 80 -6.01 -1.81 7.88
N ASN A 81 -6.99 -2.22 8.69
CA ASN A 81 -7.43 -3.61 8.81
C ASN A 81 -8.89 -3.85 8.39
N ARG A 82 -9.45 -3.00 7.54
CA ARG A 82 -10.82 -3.12 7.10
C ARG A 82 -10.94 -4.06 5.90
N MET A 83 -12.00 -4.85 5.92
CA MET A 83 -12.40 -5.70 4.80
C MET A 83 -13.90 -5.54 4.59
N PHE A 84 -14.33 -5.36 3.35
CA PHE A 84 -15.75 -5.26 3.03
C PHE A 84 -16.03 -5.82 1.64
N ARG A 85 -17.28 -6.22 1.45
CA ARG A 85 -17.75 -6.82 0.20
C ARG A 85 -18.09 -5.73 -0.81
N VAL A 86 -17.47 -5.86 -1.98
CA VAL A 86 -17.51 -4.93 -3.10
C VAL A 86 -18.65 -5.38 -4.02
N SER A 87 -18.60 -6.59 -4.56
CA SER A 87 -19.74 -7.20 -5.28
C SER A 87 -20.07 -8.55 -4.68
N ASP A 88 -20.87 -9.35 -5.38
CA ASP A 88 -21.15 -10.69 -4.91
C ASP A 88 -19.86 -11.50 -4.69
N GLU A 89 -18.87 -11.36 -5.57
CA GLU A 89 -17.66 -12.18 -5.56
C GLU A 89 -16.43 -11.40 -5.11
N LEU A 90 -16.50 -10.06 -5.05
CA LEU A 90 -15.33 -9.19 -4.83
C LEU A 90 -15.30 -8.62 -3.42
N PHE A 91 -14.11 -8.58 -2.82
CA PHE A 91 -13.84 -8.09 -1.49
C PHE A 91 -12.64 -7.15 -1.50
N PHE A 92 -12.80 -5.94 -1.00
CA PHE A 92 -11.70 -5.03 -0.77
C PHE A 92 -11.12 -5.33 0.61
N CYS A 93 -9.80 -5.52 0.65
CA CYS A 93 -9.06 -5.81 1.87
C CYS A 93 -7.94 -4.77 2.02
N GLU A 94 -7.92 -4.03 3.11
CA GLU A 94 -6.76 -3.24 3.45
C GLU A 94 -5.56 -4.12 3.80
N ALA A 95 -4.36 -3.57 3.65
CA ALA A 95 -3.11 -4.31 3.80
C ALA A 95 -2.89 -4.90 5.20
N GLY A 96 -3.50 -4.32 6.23
CA GLY A 96 -3.42 -4.75 7.63
C GLY A 96 -4.40 -5.86 8.02
N VAL A 97 -5.36 -6.22 7.16
CA VAL A 97 -6.31 -7.31 7.43
C VAL A 97 -5.51 -8.59 7.66
N GLU A 98 -5.69 -9.25 8.80
CA GLU A 98 -5.03 -10.52 9.07
C GLU A 98 -5.58 -11.62 8.14
N ASN A 99 -4.71 -12.51 7.65
CA ASN A 99 -5.14 -13.58 6.75
C ASN A 99 -6.25 -14.46 7.40
N THR A 100 -6.16 -14.68 8.72
CA THR A 100 -7.19 -15.41 9.48
C THR A 100 -8.52 -14.68 9.50
N ASP A 101 -8.50 -13.35 9.69
CA ASP A 101 -9.72 -12.54 9.70
C ASP A 101 -10.38 -12.51 8.32
N ALA A 102 -9.58 -12.43 7.25
CA ALA A 102 -10.08 -12.56 5.88
C ALA A 102 -10.77 -13.91 5.67
N ALA A 103 -10.17 -15.02 6.10
CA ALA A 103 -10.78 -16.35 6.00
C ALA A 103 -12.11 -16.46 6.77
N LEU A 104 -12.15 -15.90 8.00
CA LEU A 104 -13.37 -15.89 8.83
C LEU A 104 -14.48 -15.02 8.22
N MET A 105 -14.14 -13.89 7.60
CA MET A 105 -15.12 -13.06 6.90
C MET A 105 -15.71 -13.79 5.69
N LEU A 106 -14.87 -14.45 4.87
CA LEU A 106 -15.31 -15.24 3.73
C LEU A 106 -16.21 -16.40 4.15
N GLN A 107 -15.87 -17.10 5.24
CA GLN A 107 -16.70 -18.13 5.83
C GLN A 107 -18.10 -17.60 6.20
N ARG A 108 -18.17 -16.47 6.90
CA ARG A 108 -19.45 -15.83 7.28
C ARG A 108 -20.26 -15.39 6.06
N ALA A 109 -19.58 -15.00 4.98
CA ALA A 109 -20.19 -14.61 3.72
C ALA A 109 -20.59 -15.80 2.83
N GLY A 110 -20.28 -17.04 3.21
CA GLY A 110 -20.55 -18.24 2.39
C GLY A 110 -19.68 -18.32 1.13
N ARG A 111 -18.50 -17.67 1.14
CA ARG A 111 -17.57 -17.62 0.01
C ARG A 111 -16.39 -18.56 0.23
N SER A 112 -16.24 -19.51 -0.70
CA SER A 112 -15.25 -20.58 -0.67
C SER A 112 -13.98 -20.16 -1.43
N GLY A 113 -12.86 -20.85 -1.18
CA GLY A 113 -11.56 -20.62 -1.85
C GLY A 113 -10.55 -19.81 -1.03
N GLY A 114 -10.98 -19.19 0.08
CA GLY A 114 -10.12 -18.46 1.01
C GLY A 114 -9.68 -19.26 2.25
N GLU A 115 -10.06 -20.53 2.38
CA GLU A 115 -9.86 -21.32 3.60
C GLU A 115 -8.39 -21.48 3.96
N TRP A 116 -7.50 -21.51 2.96
CA TRP A 116 -6.06 -21.65 3.12
C TRP A 116 -5.39 -20.46 3.83
N LEU A 117 -6.05 -19.30 3.87
CA LEU A 117 -5.60 -18.13 4.62
C LEU A 117 -5.78 -18.31 6.14
N TYR A 118 -6.65 -19.23 6.56
CA TYR A 118 -6.90 -19.48 7.97
C TYR A 118 -5.62 -19.96 8.67
N ARG A 119 -5.23 -19.24 9.74
CA ARG A 119 -3.99 -19.45 10.49
C ARG A 119 -2.71 -19.36 9.64
N LEU A 120 -2.74 -18.66 8.50
CA LEU A 120 -1.53 -18.20 7.82
C LEU A 120 -1.02 -16.92 8.51
N PRO A 121 0.13 -16.93 9.21
CA PRO A 121 0.59 -15.75 9.94
C PRO A 121 0.90 -14.58 9.00
N GLY A 122 0.39 -13.40 9.34
CA GLY A 122 0.60 -12.19 8.56
C GLY A 122 -0.71 -11.51 8.16
N ALA A 123 -0.56 -10.49 7.32
CA ALA A 123 -1.66 -9.67 6.83
C ALA A 123 -1.66 -9.60 5.31
N ILE A 124 -2.81 -9.26 4.72
CA ILE A 124 -3.06 -9.29 3.28
C ILE A 124 -1.99 -8.52 2.50
N GLY A 125 -1.54 -7.34 2.96
CA GLY A 125 -0.55 -6.56 2.24
C GLY A 125 0.79 -7.27 2.08
N ALA A 126 1.27 -7.93 3.14
CA ALA A 126 2.49 -8.73 3.09
C ALA A 126 2.29 -10.01 2.26
N THR A 127 1.13 -10.65 2.40
CA THR A 127 0.74 -11.82 1.59
C THR A 127 0.75 -11.46 0.10
N VAL A 128 0.14 -10.34 -0.31
CA VAL A 128 0.18 -9.82 -1.68
C VAL A 128 1.61 -9.51 -2.12
N ARG A 129 2.36 -8.74 -1.32
CA ARG A 129 3.75 -8.36 -1.66
C ARG A 129 4.62 -9.58 -1.98
N MET A 130 4.47 -10.67 -1.22
CA MET A 130 5.30 -11.87 -1.35
C MET A 130 4.71 -12.94 -2.28
N ASN A 131 3.57 -12.70 -2.92
CA ASN A 131 2.74 -13.73 -3.55
C ASN A 131 2.57 -14.98 -2.64
N GLY A 132 2.06 -14.72 -1.43
CA GLY A 132 1.93 -15.69 -0.35
C GLY A 132 1.09 -16.90 -0.75
N ARG A 133 1.50 -18.07 -0.28
CA ARG A 133 0.96 -19.37 -0.70
C ARG A 133 1.02 -20.42 0.38
N CYS A 134 -0.01 -21.25 0.47
CA CYS A 134 0.02 -22.53 1.17
C CYS A 134 -1.13 -23.44 0.69
N TYR A 135 -1.05 -24.73 1.00
CA TYR A 135 -2.07 -25.72 0.64
C TYR A 135 -2.44 -25.76 -0.85
N GLY A 136 -1.46 -25.54 -1.73
CA GLY A 136 -1.66 -25.55 -3.18
C GLY A 136 -2.39 -24.33 -3.74
N ARG A 137 -2.67 -23.32 -2.91
CA ARG A 137 -3.27 -22.04 -3.30
C ARG A 137 -2.25 -20.91 -3.12
N GLU A 138 -2.49 -19.81 -3.82
CA GLU A 138 -1.68 -18.60 -3.74
C GLU A 138 -2.56 -17.36 -3.92
N ILE A 139 -2.11 -16.23 -3.36
CA ILE A 139 -2.90 -14.99 -3.33
C ILE A 139 -3.13 -14.41 -4.73
N SER A 140 -2.20 -14.60 -5.66
CA SER A 140 -2.35 -14.17 -7.05
C SER A 140 -3.57 -14.80 -7.72
N GLY A 141 -3.91 -16.05 -7.35
CA GLY A 141 -5.06 -16.76 -7.90
C GLY A 141 -6.42 -16.20 -7.50
N VAL A 142 -6.45 -15.29 -6.51
CA VAL A 142 -7.68 -14.62 -6.04
C VAL A 142 -7.55 -13.10 -6.06
N THR A 143 -6.45 -12.52 -6.52
CA THR A 143 -6.28 -11.05 -6.54
C THR A 143 -6.68 -10.50 -7.90
N ARG A 144 -7.49 -9.44 -7.92
CA ARG A 144 -7.85 -8.69 -9.14
C ARG A 144 -7.04 -7.42 -9.31
N SER A 145 -6.84 -6.69 -8.22
CA SER A 145 -6.06 -5.47 -8.23
C SER A 145 -5.40 -5.23 -6.88
N VAL A 146 -4.32 -4.46 -6.90
CA VAL A 146 -3.53 -4.10 -5.73
C VAL A 146 -3.44 -2.59 -5.66
N VAL A 147 -3.65 -2.04 -4.48
CA VAL A 147 -3.46 -0.61 -4.22
C VAL A 147 -2.15 -0.39 -3.51
N THR A 148 -1.39 0.57 -4.00
CA THR A 148 -0.05 0.90 -3.48
C THR A 148 0.11 2.38 -3.18
N VAL A 149 1.02 2.70 -2.26
CA VAL A 149 1.51 4.05 -1.98
C VAL A 149 3.00 4.11 -2.28
N GLY A 150 3.42 5.03 -3.14
CA GLY A 150 4.83 5.27 -3.44
C GLY A 150 5.54 6.12 -2.39
N LEU A 151 6.88 6.20 -2.48
CA LEU A 151 7.67 7.09 -1.63
C LEU A 151 7.37 8.58 -1.86
N ASP A 152 6.82 8.90 -3.02
CA ASP A 152 6.29 10.21 -3.38
C ASP A 152 4.91 10.51 -2.75
N GLY A 153 4.34 9.54 -2.03
CA GLY A 153 3.02 9.63 -1.42
C GLY A 153 1.88 9.33 -2.38
N ALA A 154 2.16 9.01 -3.64
CA ALA A 154 1.13 8.81 -4.65
C ALA A 154 0.46 7.45 -4.51
N VAL A 155 -0.87 7.45 -4.60
CA VAL A 155 -1.72 6.24 -4.56
C VAL A 155 -1.89 5.70 -5.98
N ARG A 156 -1.57 4.41 -6.18
CA ARG A 156 -1.62 3.74 -7.48
C ARG A 156 -2.35 2.41 -7.39
N TRP A 157 -3.26 2.19 -8.33
CA TRP A 157 -3.84 0.88 -8.59
C TRP A 157 -2.99 0.12 -9.61
N ARG A 158 -2.75 -1.16 -9.32
CA ARG A 158 -2.01 -2.10 -10.17
C ARG A 158 -2.91 -3.28 -10.48
N SER A 159 -2.91 -3.75 -11.72
CA SER A 159 -3.60 -5.00 -12.07
C SER A 159 -2.87 -6.20 -11.47
N ALA A 160 -3.55 -7.33 -11.33
CA ALA A 160 -2.91 -8.57 -10.90
C ALA A 160 -1.77 -8.99 -11.84
N GLU A 161 -1.95 -8.84 -13.14
CA GLU A 161 -0.94 -9.18 -14.16
C GLU A 161 0.32 -8.32 -14.05
N GLU A 162 0.20 -7.04 -13.67
CA GLU A 162 1.35 -6.15 -13.42
C GLU A 162 2.12 -6.52 -12.15
N VAL A 163 1.44 -7.09 -11.16
CA VAL A 163 2.01 -7.39 -9.85
C VAL A 163 2.65 -8.77 -9.81
N PHE A 164 1.95 -9.81 -10.24
CA PHE A 164 2.35 -11.20 -10.03
C PHE A 164 3.11 -11.76 -11.24
N LEU A 165 4.44 -11.89 -11.08
CA LEU A 165 5.35 -12.27 -12.17
C LEU A 165 5.71 -13.76 -12.16
N GLY A 166 5.46 -14.45 -11.04
CA GLY A 166 5.77 -15.89 -10.93
C GLY A 166 5.74 -16.44 -9.50
N TYR A 167 6.44 -17.56 -9.30
CA TYR A 167 6.53 -18.25 -8.02
C TYR A 167 7.23 -17.39 -6.96
N LYS A 168 6.49 -16.93 -5.94
CA LYS A 168 7.00 -16.03 -4.89
C LYS A 168 7.75 -14.83 -5.46
N GLU A 169 7.30 -14.34 -6.62
CA GLU A 169 7.91 -13.23 -7.33
C GLU A 169 6.82 -12.24 -7.72
N THR A 170 6.95 -11.01 -7.20
CA THR A 170 6.12 -9.87 -7.58
C THR A 170 7.00 -8.71 -8.04
N SER A 171 6.46 -7.83 -8.89
CA SER A 171 7.10 -6.56 -9.22
C SER A 171 7.32 -5.69 -7.97
N LEU A 172 6.44 -5.83 -6.98
CA LEU A 172 6.45 -5.06 -5.74
C LEU A 172 7.63 -5.40 -4.83
N MET A 173 8.15 -6.64 -4.84
CA MET A 173 9.32 -7.01 -4.03
C MET A 173 10.58 -6.20 -4.36
N ARG A 174 10.67 -5.68 -5.59
CA ARG A 174 11.78 -4.81 -6.05
C ARG A 174 11.39 -3.33 -6.10
N SER A 175 10.13 -3.02 -5.77
CA SER A 175 9.60 -1.66 -5.72
C SER A 175 9.65 -1.12 -4.29
N SER A 176 9.83 0.20 -4.19
CA SER A 176 9.66 0.97 -2.95
C SER A 176 8.20 1.34 -2.68
N GLU A 177 7.26 0.81 -3.46
CA GLU A 177 5.83 0.95 -3.22
C GLU A 177 5.37 0.06 -2.05
N ILE A 178 4.52 0.63 -1.21
CA ILE A 178 3.87 -0.02 -0.07
C ILE A 178 2.51 -0.52 -0.53
N VAL A 179 2.21 -1.81 -0.34
CA VAL A 179 0.85 -2.32 -0.54
C VAL A 179 -0.04 -1.79 0.59
N VAL A 180 -1.12 -1.10 0.24
CA VAL A 180 -2.09 -0.54 1.21
C VAL A 180 -3.47 -1.19 1.12
N GLY A 181 -3.76 -1.92 0.05
CA GLY A 181 -4.96 -2.74 -0.08
C GLY A 181 -4.94 -3.63 -1.31
N ALA A 182 -5.94 -4.50 -1.44
CA ALA A 182 -6.16 -5.36 -2.60
C ALA A 182 -7.65 -5.68 -2.77
N VAL A 183 -8.07 -5.86 -4.02
CA VAL A 183 -9.39 -6.45 -4.35
C VAL A 183 -9.19 -7.94 -4.61
N LEU A 184 -9.89 -8.76 -3.83
CA LEU A 184 -9.85 -10.21 -3.92
C LEU A 184 -11.18 -10.77 -4.45
N GLU A 185 -11.13 -11.78 -5.31
CA GLU A 185 -12.28 -12.45 -5.91
C GLU A 185 -12.45 -13.89 -5.41
N PHE A 186 -13.67 -14.20 -4.97
CA PHE A 186 -14.11 -15.52 -4.53
C PHE A 186 -15.48 -15.84 -5.13
N ALA A 187 -15.47 -16.42 -6.34
CA ALA A 187 -16.68 -16.77 -7.07
C ALA A 187 -17.45 -17.96 -6.46
N ASP A 188 -16.73 -18.94 -5.94
CA ASP A 188 -17.32 -20.17 -5.41
C ASP A 188 -18.08 -19.93 -4.11
N GLU A 189 -19.27 -20.53 -4.00
CA GLU A 189 -20.08 -20.53 -2.78
C GLU A 189 -20.12 -21.90 -2.13
N ASP A 190 -20.21 -21.93 -0.79
CA ASP A 190 -20.47 -23.15 -0.03
C ASP A 190 -21.10 -22.80 1.33
N ALA A 191 -21.66 -23.80 2.01
CA ALA A 191 -22.20 -23.63 3.34
C ALA A 191 -21.10 -23.15 4.32
N PRO A 192 -21.34 -22.10 5.14
CA PRO A 192 -20.37 -21.61 6.13
C PRO A 192 -19.77 -22.69 7.03
N ASP A 193 -20.54 -23.73 7.35
CA ASP A 193 -20.08 -24.88 8.16
C ASP A 193 -19.08 -25.76 7.41
N ALA A 194 -19.27 -25.96 6.09
CA ALA A 194 -18.37 -26.73 5.24
C ALA A 194 -17.05 -25.99 4.98
N ILE A 195 -17.12 -24.67 4.74
CA ILE A 195 -15.95 -23.79 4.67
C ILE A 195 -15.18 -23.85 6.01
N GLY A 196 -15.91 -23.75 7.13
CA GLY A 196 -15.33 -23.85 8.46
C GLY A 196 -14.68 -25.21 8.76
N ALA A 197 -15.21 -26.30 8.22
CA ALA A 197 -14.59 -27.63 8.34
C ALA A 197 -13.24 -27.68 7.63
N ARG A 198 -13.15 -27.19 6.39
CA ARG A 198 -11.90 -27.09 5.63
C ARG A 198 -10.87 -26.18 6.31
N MET A 199 -11.30 -25.05 6.88
CA MET A 199 -10.44 -24.19 7.69
C MET A 199 -9.86 -24.94 8.90
N ARG A 200 -10.68 -25.71 9.62
CA ARG A 200 -10.21 -26.52 10.76
C ARG A 200 -9.19 -27.57 10.33
N GLU A 201 -9.40 -28.25 9.20
CA GLU A 201 -8.42 -29.21 8.66
C GLU A 201 -7.04 -28.57 8.45
N PHE A 202 -6.99 -27.35 7.89
CA PHE A 202 -5.73 -26.62 7.74
C PHE A 202 -5.14 -26.16 9.07
N GLY A 203 -5.97 -25.82 10.06
CA GLY A 203 -5.51 -25.50 11.40
C GLY A 203 -4.86 -26.70 12.09
N ASP A 204 -5.55 -27.84 12.06
CA ASP A 204 -5.11 -29.09 12.69
C ASP A 204 -3.80 -29.60 12.05
N ASP A 205 -3.65 -29.48 10.72
CA ASP A 205 -2.39 -29.83 10.03
C ASP A 205 -1.21 -28.95 10.47
N ARG A 206 -1.41 -27.65 10.72
CA ARG A 206 -0.33 -26.77 11.21
C ARG A 206 0.09 -27.11 12.63
N ASP A 207 -0.87 -27.47 13.48
CA ASP A 207 -0.61 -27.91 14.85
C ASP A 207 0.13 -29.24 14.87
N ALA A 208 -0.30 -30.21 14.04
CA ALA A 208 0.40 -31.49 13.89
C ALA A 208 1.84 -31.32 13.35
N LYS A 209 2.11 -30.25 12.63
CA LYS A 209 3.45 -29.87 12.14
C LYS A 209 4.25 -28.99 13.10
N HIS A 210 3.73 -28.70 14.29
CA HIS A 210 4.41 -27.92 15.34
C HIS A 210 4.87 -26.53 14.84
N GLN A 211 4.12 -25.90 13.93
CA GLN A 211 4.52 -24.62 13.34
C GLN A 211 4.46 -23.44 14.33
N PHE A 212 3.75 -23.63 15.45
CA PHE A 212 3.42 -22.57 16.41
C PHE A 212 3.94 -22.84 17.82
N ASP A 213 4.76 -23.88 18.02
CA ASP A 213 5.31 -24.24 19.34
C ASP A 213 6.16 -23.11 19.93
N PHE A 214 6.85 -22.36 19.07
CA PHE A 214 7.67 -21.21 19.42
C PHE A 214 7.58 -20.12 18.33
N PRO A 215 7.85 -18.84 18.69
CA PRO A 215 7.93 -17.76 17.71
C PRO A 215 8.94 -18.08 16.58
N SER A 216 8.51 -17.91 15.33
CA SER A 216 9.34 -18.08 14.12
C SER A 216 8.79 -17.29 12.94
N CYS A 217 9.61 -17.10 11.92
CA CYS A 217 9.19 -16.52 10.64
C CYS A 217 8.86 -17.58 9.57
N GLY A 218 8.40 -18.76 10.01
CA GLY A 218 8.10 -19.86 9.09
C GLY A 218 9.34 -20.50 8.47
N SER A 219 9.24 -20.87 7.18
CA SER A 219 10.35 -21.44 6.44
C SER A 219 11.47 -20.40 6.25
N THR A 220 12.66 -20.74 6.73
CA THR A 220 13.82 -19.84 6.73
C THR A 220 14.44 -19.71 5.34
N PHE A 221 14.47 -20.81 4.57
CA PHE A 221 15.00 -20.86 3.21
C PHE A 221 13.90 -21.18 2.20
N LYS A 222 14.00 -20.57 1.01
CA LYS A 222 13.18 -20.95 -0.15
C LYS A 222 13.54 -22.39 -0.57
N ASN A 223 12.61 -23.07 -1.22
CA ASN A 223 12.92 -24.31 -1.94
C ASN A 223 13.66 -23.98 -3.23
N SER A 224 14.69 -24.76 -3.55
CA SER A 224 15.40 -24.67 -4.83
C SER A 224 14.96 -25.81 -5.75
N TYR A 225 14.46 -25.46 -6.95
CA TYR A 225 14.12 -26.45 -7.97
C TYR A 225 15.36 -27.20 -8.47
N GLU A 226 16.50 -26.52 -8.57
CA GLU A 226 17.78 -27.11 -8.97
C GLU A 226 18.27 -28.17 -7.98
N ALA A 227 17.99 -27.97 -6.69
CA ALA A 227 18.36 -28.94 -5.66
C ALA A 227 17.53 -30.24 -5.73
N GLY A 228 16.41 -30.26 -6.45
CA GLY A 228 15.58 -31.45 -6.69
C GLY A 228 14.86 -32.03 -5.46
N ARG A 229 15.00 -31.40 -4.29
CA ARG A 229 14.33 -31.76 -3.03
C ARG A 229 14.07 -30.53 -2.16
N PRO A 230 13.02 -30.54 -1.30
CA PRO A 230 12.72 -29.42 -0.41
C PRO A 230 13.86 -29.09 0.57
N SER A 231 14.03 -27.82 0.88
CA SER A 231 15.12 -27.33 1.76
C SER A 231 15.08 -27.96 3.15
N GLY A 232 13.89 -28.18 3.71
CA GLY A 232 13.73 -28.90 4.98
C GLY A 232 14.31 -30.32 4.96
N GLN A 233 14.13 -31.07 3.87
CA GLN A 233 14.70 -32.42 3.75
C GLN A 233 16.22 -32.40 3.60
N ILE A 234 16.77 -31.35 2.96
CA ILE A 234 18.22 -31.16 2.88
C ILE A 234 18.79 -30.96 4.27
N PHE A 235 18.22 -30.04 5.06
CA PHE A 235 18.70 -29.76 6.42
C PHE A 235 18.47 -30.92 7.39
N ASP A 236 17.40 -31.68 7.22
CA ASP A 236 17.18 -32.93 7.95
C ASP A 236 18.30 -33.95 7.68
N ALA A 237 18.64 -34.17 6.40
CA ALA A 237 19.70 -35.08 6.01
C ALA A 237 21.09 -34.64 6.50
N LEU A 238 21.30 -33.33 6.67
CA LEU A 238 22.50 -32.73 7.24
C LEU A 238 22.50 -32.68 8.78
N GLY A 239 21.45 -33.19 9.43
CA GLY A 239 21.37 -33.27 10.89
C GLY A 239 21.26 -31.91 11.58
N PHE A 240 20.51 -30.97 11.01
CA PHE A 240 20.30 -29.64 11.61
C PHE A 240 19.23 -29.59 12.70
N ARG A 241 18.33 -30.58 12.79
CA ARG A 241 17.29 -30.63 13.83
C ARG A 241 17.89 -30.46 15.22
N GLY A 242 17.29 -29.58 16.01
CA GLY A 242 17.69 -29.33 17.39
C GLY A 242 19.00 -28.54 17.56
N ARG A 243 19.74 -28.22 16.47
CA ARG A 243 20.96 -27.40 16.55
C ARG A 243 20.62 -26.00 17.08
N ARG A 244 21.50 -25.46 17.93
CA ARG A 244 21.29 -24.20 18.66
C ARG A 244 22.44 -23.23 18.44
N GLU A 245 22.10 -21.95 18.44
CA GLU A 245 23.00 -20.82 18.63
C GLU A 245 22.28 -19.86 19.56
N GLY A 246 22.88 -19.52 20.71
CA GLY A 246 22.21 -18.67 21.72
C GLY A 246 20.79 -19.16 22.06
N GLY A 247 19.80 -18.28 21.91
CA GLY A 247 18.38 -18.61 22.11
C GLY A 247 17.66 -19.18 20.87
N ALA A 248 18.31 -19.17 19.71
CA ALA A 248 17.76 -19.69 18.45
C ALA A 248 17.99 -21.19 18.32
N GLN A 249 16.98 -21.92 17.85
CA GLN A 249 17.06 -23.36 17.65
C GLN A 249 16.39 -23.78 16.34
N VAL A 250 17.03 -24.65 15.56
CA VAL A 250 16.37 -25.33 14.44
C VAL A 250 15.34 -26.33 14.99
N SER A 251 14.09 -26.24 14.53
CA SER A 251 12.99 -27.10 14.97
C SER A 251 13.34 -28.59 14.94
N ASP A 252 12.93 -29.32 15.97
CA ASP A 252 13.06 -30.79 16.04
C ASP A 252 12.09 -31.50 15.06
N HIS A 253 11.04 -30.79 14.61
CA HIS A 253 10.00 -31.32 13.73
C HIS A 253 10.23 -30.97 12.27
N HIS A 254 10.75 -29.78 11.98
CA HIS A 254 10.97 -29.29 10.61
C HIS A 254 12.26 -28.47 10.48
N ALA A 255 13.34 -29.04 9.95
CA ALA A 255 14.66 -28.38 9.90
C ALA A 255 14.78 -27.15 8.95
N ASN A 256 13.68 -26.62 8.43
CA ASN A 256 13.65 -25.32 7.74
C ASN A 256 13.02 -24.23 8.60
N PHE A 257 12.65 -24.54 9.85
CA PHE A 257 12.13 -23.57 10.81
C PHE A 257 13.19 -23.34 11.87
N ILE A 258 13.48 -22.07 12.13
CA ILE A 258 14.29 -21.65 13.26
C ILE A 258 13.34 -20.98 14.26
N PHE A 259 13.36 -21.48 15.49
CA PHE A 259 12.56 -21.01 16.59
C PHE A 259 13.35 -20.09 17.50
N ASN A 260 12.68 -19.05 18.00
CA ASN A 260 13.08 -18.35 19.21
C ASN A 260 12.60 -19.15 20.42
N THR A 261 13.48 -19.93 21.03
CA THR A 261 13.13 -20.76 22.22
C THR A 261 13.18 -19.98 23.53
N GLY A 262 13.32 -18.65 23.45
CA GLY A 262 13.46 -17.72 24.55
C GLY A 262 14.80 -16.99 24.49
N GLY A 263 14.74 -15.66 24.44
CA GLY A 263 15.93 -14.80 24.47
C GLY A 263 16.85 -14.89 23.24
N ALA A 264 16.36 -15.41 22.11
CA ALA A 264 17.12 -15.44 20.87
C ALA A 264 17.44 -14.03 20.39
N ARG A 265 18.66 -13.83 19.88
CA ARG A 265 19.07 -12.60 19.19
C ARG A 265 18.97 -12.77 17.68
N ALA A 266 18.86 -11.67 16.95
CA ALA A 266 18.86 -11.70 15.49
C ALA A 266 20.18 -12.26 14.94
N THR A 267 21.27 -11.90 15.60
CA THR A 267 22.61 -12.46 15.35
C THR A 267 22.69 -13.97 15.55
N ASP A 268 21.97 -14.54 16.52
CA ASP A 268 21.92 -16.00 16.74
C ASP A 268 21.25 -16.71 15.56
N VAL A 269 20.10 -16.20 15.12
CA VAL A 269 19.37 -16.72 13.97
C VAL A 269 20.22 -16.66 12.70
N LEU A 270 20.89 -15.54 12.44
CA LEU A 270 21.71 -15.38 11.24
C LEU A 270 22.96 -16.27 11.24
N LYS A 271 23.58 -16.52 12.39
CA LYS A 271 24.69 -17.48 12.47
C LYS A 271 24.24 -18.91 12.14
N LEU A 272 23.07 -19.33 12.63
CA LEU A 272 22.47 -20.61 12.21
C LEU A 272 22.20 -20.62 10.71
N CYS A 273 21.60 -19.55 10.16
CA CYS A 273 21.38 -19.43 8.71
C CYS A 273 22.69 -19.54 7.91
N ALA A 274 23.77 -18.86 8.35
CA ALA A 274 25.07 -18.92 7.70
C ALA A 274 25.65 -20.35 7.71
N ALA A 275 25.60 -21.04 8.86
CA ALA A 275 26.04 -22.43 8.98
C ALA A 275 25.22 -23.37 8.09
N MET A 276 23.88 -23.24 8.13
CA MET A 276 22.95 -23.99 7.29
C MET A 276 23.25 -23.80 5.79
N ARG A 277 23.37 -22.55 5.34
CA ARG A 277 23.67 -22.22 3.95
C ARG A 277 25.03 -22.78 3.50
N THR A 278 26.04 -22.70 4.36
CA THR A 278 27.39 -23.22 4.08
C THR A 278 27.38 -24.73 3.93
N GLU A 279 26.78 -25.46 4.88
CA GLU A 279 26.72 -26.92 4.85
C GLU A 279 25.83 -27.45 3.71
N ALA A 280 24.72 -26.79 3.40
CA ALA A 280 23.88 -27.14 2.24
C ALA A 280 24.66 -27.04 0.93
N ARG A 281 25.46 -25.99 0.76
CA ARG A 281 26.32 -25.83 -0.41
C ARG A 281 27.42 -26.88 -0.47
N GLU A 282 28.15 -27.08 0.63
CA GLU A 282 29.36 -27.90 0.63
C GLU A 282 29.07 -29.40 0.64
N GLN A 283 28.04 -29.84 1.38
CA GLN A 283 27.75 -31.26 1.56
C GLN A 283 26.62 -31.75 0.67
N ALA A 284 25.67 -30.88 0.29
CA ALA A 284 24.52 -31.25 -0.52
C ALA A 284 24.53 -30.62 -1.93
N GLY A 285 25.52 -29.78 -2.26
CA GLY A 285 25.60 -29.08 -3.55
C GLY A 285 24.43 -28.11 -3.79
N ALA A 286 23.68 -27.76 -2.74
CA ALA A 286 22.45 -27.00 -2.85
C ALA A 286 22.70 -25.51 -2.54
N MET A 287 22.50 -24.67 -3.54
CA MET A 287 22.52 -23.21 -3.38
C MET A 287 21.13 -22.75 -2.91
N LEU A 288 21.00 -22.53 -1.61
CA LEU A 288 19.74 -22.11 -0.99
C LEU A 288 19.76 -20.61 -0.67
N GLU A 289 18.64 -19.95 -0.96
CA GLU A 289 18.38 -18.55 -0.63
C GLU A 289 17.52 -18.44 0.63
N LEU A 290 17.80 -17.44 1.46
CA LEU A 290 16.91 -17.09 2.57
C LEU A 290 15.58 -16.56 2.02
N GLU A 291 14.51 -16.95 2.69
CA GLU A 291 13.17 -16.37 2.50
C GLU A 291 12.89 -15.25 3.53
N LEU A 292 13.46 -15.42 4.72
CA LEU A 292 13.44 -14.46 5.83
C LEU A 292 13.99 -13.10 5.40
N GLN A 293 13.23 -12.03 5.66
CA GLN A 293 13.66 -10.65 5.39
C GLN A 293 14.31 -10.04 6.62
N CYS A 294 15.57 -9.64 6.52
CA CYS A 294 16.23 -8.89 7.59
C CYS A 294 15.91 -7.41 7.47
N ALA A 295 15.76 -6.72 8.60
CA ALA A 295 15.52 -5.28 8.62
C ALA A 295 16.31 -4.58 9.74
N GLY A 296 17.06 -3.54 9.38
CA GLY A 296 17.90 -2.77 10.30
C GLY A 296 19.40 -2.91 10.01
N LEU A 297 20.22 -2.59 11.00
CA LEU A 297 21.68 -2.52 10.90
C LEU A 297 22.32 -3.81 11.42
N PHE A 298 23.16 -4.47 10.62
CA PHE A 298 23.85 -5.71 11.03
C PHE A 298 25.32 -5.67 10.66
N GLU A 299 26.12 -6.58 11.19
CA GLU A 299 27.49 -6.82 10.72
C GLU A 299 27.47 -7.32 9.26
N THR A 300 28.18 -6.62 8.38
CA THR A 300 28.20 -6.92 6.94
C THR A 300 28.72 -8.33 6.67
N ALA A 301 29.73 -8.78 7.41
CA ALA A 301 30.28 -10.13 7.26
C ALA A 301 29.23 -11.24 7.53
N LEU A 302 28.31 -11.00 8.47
CA LEU A 302 27.24 -11.94 8.78
C LEU A 302 26.15 -11.93 7.71
N LEU A 303 25.78 -10.74 7.21
CA LEU A 303 24.86 -10.61 6.08
C LEU A 303 25.41 -11.30 4.82
N ASP A 304 26.69 -11.10 4.51
CA ASP A 304 27.36 -11.73 3.36
C ASP A 304 27.38 -13.27 3.48
N ALA A 305 27.64 -13.79 4.68
CA ALA A 305 27.60 -15.22 4.95
C ALA A 305 26.20 -15.82 4.74
N CYS A 306 25.15 -15.04 4.98
CA CYS A 306 23.77 -15.39 4.64
C CYS A 306 23.38 -15.08 3.19
N GLY A 307 24.18 -14.30 2.44
CA GLY A 307 23.87 -13.89 1.08
C GLY A 307 22.81 -12.78 1.02
N ILE A 308 22.76 -11.94 2.05
CA ILE A 308 21.83 -10.81 2.17
C ILE A 308 22.55 -9.56 1.71
N ALA A 309 21.99 -8.87 0.72
CA ALA A 309 22.52 -7.59 0.26
C ALA A 309 22.34 -6.51 1.35
N SER A 310 23.33 -5.63 1.46
CA SER A 310 23.30 -4.50 2.40
C SER A 310 23.95 -3.25 1.84
N THR A 311 23.54 -2.10 2.39
CA THR A 311 24.14 -0.80 2.12
C THR A 311 25.05 -0.45 3.30
N PRO A 312 26.36 -0.22 3.09
CA PRO A 312 27.28 0.09 4.19
C PRO A 312 26.84 1.28 5.04
N GLU A 313 27.04 1.22 6.37
CA GLU A 313 26.84 2.33 7.29
C GLU A 313 28.13 3.17 7.37
N PRO A 314 28.15 4.41 6.81
CA PRO A 314 29.38 5.20 6.72
C PRO A 314 30.05 5.47 8.08
N SER A 315 29.26 5.60 9.16
CA SER A 315 29.78 5.91 10.49
C SER A 315 30.28 4.69 11.28
N ARG A 316 29.96 3.47 10.85
CA ARG A 316 30.32 2.21 11.53
C ARG A 316 30.90 1.19 10.54
N PRO A 317 32.22 1.24 10.27
CA PRO A 317 32.88 0.29 9.39
C PRO A 317 32.58 -1.17 9.79
N GLY A 318 32.23 -2.00 8.82
CA GLY A 318 31.86 -3.41 9.03
C GLY A 318 30.39 -3.66 9.34
N TYR A 319 29.56 -2.61 9.38
CA TYR A 319 28.10 -2.73 9.50
C TYR A 319 27.39 -2.24 8.22
N GLY A 320 26.22 -2.82 7.94
CA GLY A 320 25.40 -2.48 6.78
C GLY A 320 23.90 -2.56 7.08
N TRP A 321 23.16 -1.69 6.41
CA TRP A 321 21.70 -1.59 6.45
C TRP A 321 21.06 -2.55 5.45
N THR A 322 19.97 -3.20 5.85
CA THR A 322 19.12 -4.01 4.96
C THR A 322 17.65 -3.86 5.34
N GLY A 323 16.75 -4.19 4.41
CA GLY A 323 15.30 -4.13 4.62
C GLY A 323 14.71 -2.73 4.81
N LEU A 324 15.44 -1.67 4.42
CA LEU A 324 14.91 -0.30 4.46
C LEU A 324 14.03 -0.02 3.25
N LEU A 325 12.87 0.60 3.47
CA LEU A 325 12.04 1.18 2.42
C LEU A 325 12.69 2.45 1.86
N ARG A 326 13.24 3.29 2.74
CA ARG A 326 13.89 4.55 2.38
C ARG A 326 15.19 4.74 3.15
N PHE A 327 16.24 5.13 2.40
CA PHE A 327 17.50 5.59 2.96
C PHE A 327 17.49 7.12 3.16
N PRO A 328 18.21 7.64 4.16
CA PRO A 328 18.27 9.09 4.48
C PRO A 328 18.68 10.01 3.32
N GLU A 329 19.44 9.50 2.34
CA GLU A 329 20.06 10.27 1.25
C GLU A 329 19.43 10.03 -0.15
N ALA A 330 18.26 9.39 -0.22
CA ALA A 330 17.61 9.12 -1.51
C ALA A 330 17.24 10.43 -2.27
N ALA A 331 17.56 10.48 -3.56
CA ALA A 331 17.31 11.63 -4.45
C ALA A 331 15.79 11.86 -4.69
N ASP A 332 15.43 13.11 -4.97
CA ASP A 332 14.05 13.50 -5.30
C ASP A 332 13.58 12.89 -6.63
N ALA A 333 12.26 12.70 -6.76
CA ALA A 333 11.62 12.06 -7.90
C ALA A 333 11.79 12.87 -9.21
N ALA A 334 11.87 12.16 -10.35
CA ALA A 334 11.83 12.77 -11.68
C ALA A 334 10.40 13.20 -12.07
N PHE A 335 10.28 14.21 -12.92
CA PHE A 335 9.00 14.74 -13.43
C PHE A 335 8.80 14.43 -14.93
N PRO A 336 7.56 14.28 -15.44
CA PRO A 336 6.29 14.35 -14.70
C PRO A 336 6.12 13.17 -13.75
N ARG A 337 5.37 13.37 -12.66
CA ARG A 337 5.03 12.32 -11.70
C ARG A 337 3.52 12.19 -11.53
N THR A 338 3.03 10.95 -11.48
CA THR A 338 1.64 10.65 -11.13
C THR A 338 1.44 10.85 -9.63
N LEU A 339 0.56 11.77 -9.24
CA LEU A 339 0.14 12.04 -7.86
C LEU A 339 -0.98 11.09 -7.40
N LEU A 340 -1.93 10.80 -8.29
CA LEU A 340 -3.05 9.90 -8.04
C LEU A 340 -3.33 9.11 -9.31
N HIS A 341 -3.53 7.79 -9.23
CA HIS A 341 -4.02 6.99 -10.36
C HIS A 341 -4.82 5.77 -9.90
N GLY A 342 -6.06 5.64 -10.38
CA GLY A 342 -6.90 4.49 -10.07
C GLY A 342 -8.31 4.56 -10.63
N PRO A 343 -9.09 3.48 -10.47
CA PRO A 343 -10.48 3.44 -10.92
C PRO A 343 -11.36 4.36 -10.07
N ALA A 344 -12.38 4.94 -10.69
CA ALA A 344 -13.50 5.51 -9.97
C ALA A 344 -14.38 4.37 -9.47
N LEU A 345 -14.41 4.17 -8.15
CA LEU A 345 -15.22 3.12 -7.53
C LEU A 345 -16.50 3.69 -6.98
N ASP A 346 -17.54 2.89 -6.85
CA ASP A 346 -18.74 3.36 -6.16
C ASP A 346 -18.41 3.85 -4.74
N TYR A 347 -19.33 4.63 -4.22
CA TYR A 347 -19.26 5.32 -2.93
C TYR A 347 -18.85 4.46 -1.70
N PHE A 348 -19.19 3.18 -1.68
CA PHE A 348 -18.79 2.21 -0.64
C PHE A 348 -17.80 1.17 -1.17
N CYS A 349 -17.17 1.47 -2.32
CA CYS A 349 -16.40 0.54 -3.11
C CYS A 349 -17.18 -0.76 -3.35
N ARG A 350 -18.48 -0.68 -3.68
CA ARG A 350 -19.31 -1.78 -4.14
C ARG A 350 -19.31 -1.85 -5.65
N ASP A 351 -18.95 -2.98 -6.24
CA ASP A 351 -18.78 -3.21 -7.68
C ASP A 351 -20.12 -3.39 -8.39
N ALA A 352 -21.18 -2.76 -7.86
CA ALA A 352 -22.54 -2.95 -8.33
C ALA A 352 -23.26 -1.65 -8.70
N ALA A 353 -22.70 -0.46 -8.42
CA ALA A 353 -23.38 0.80 -8.72
C ALA A 353 -22.63 1.76 -9.65
N PHE A 354 -21.35 1.51 -9.99
CA PHE A 354 -20.59 2.38 -10.90
C PHE A 354 -19.95 1.58 -12.05
N PRO A 355 -19.93 2.10 -13.30
CA PRO A 355 -19.36 1.39 -14.45
C PRO A 355 -17.85 1.14 -14.27
N ALA A 356 -17.43 -0.09 -14.55
CA ALA A 356 -16.01 -0.43 -14.65
C ALA A 356 -15.35 0.27 -15.85
N GLY A 357 -14.02 0.38 -15.82
CA GLY A 357 -13.24 1.00 -16.90
C GLY A 357 -13.19 2.53 -16.86
N ILE A 358 -13.77 3.15 -15.82
CA ILE A 358 -13.58 4.58 -15.55
C ILE A 358 -12.40 4.75 -14.61
N ALA A 359 -11.35 5.45 -15.06
CA ALA A 359 -10.14 5.68 -14.29
C ALA A 359 -9.79 7.16 -14.27
N VAL A 360 -9.21 7.60 -13.14
CA VAL A 360 -8.77 8.97 -12.94
C VAL A 360 -7.28 8.98 -12.65
N GLU A 361 -6.59 9.94 -13.26
CA GLU A 361 -5.17 10.20 -13.08
C GLU A 361 -4.96 11.70 -12.79
N VAL A 362 -4.12 12.00 -11.80
CA VAL A 362 -3.62 13.35 -11.54
C VAL A 362 -2.11 13.32 -11.62
N GLU A 363 -1.53 14.11 -12.52
CA GLU A 363 -0.10 14.23 -12.77
C GLU A 363 0.42 15.60 -12.37
N GLN A 364 1.69 15.66 -11.98
CA GLN A 364 2.45 16.89 -11.79
C GLN A 364 3.58 16.96 -12.81
N PHE A 365 3.68 18.08 -13.54
CA PHE A 365 4.64 18.21 -14.64
C PHE A 365 6.05 18.62 -14.27
N VAL A 366 6.20 19.40 -13.20
CA VAL A 366 7.46 20.06 -12.84
C VAL A 366 7.56 20.19 -11.33
N SER A 367 8.77 20.36 -10.80
CA SER A 367 8.99 20.64 -9.38
C SER A 367 8.34 21.96 -8.93
N LEU A 368 8.10 22.13 -7.62
CA LEU A 368 7.63 23.43 -7.08
C LEU A 368 8.58 24.58 -7.40
N ASP A 369 9.89 24.34 -7.36
CA ASP A 369 10.87 25.40 -7.62
C ASP A 369 10.88 25.84 -9.08
N GLU A 370 10.66 24.91 -10.02
CA GLU A 370 10.46 25.23 -11.43
C GLU A 370 9.10 25.90 -11.66
N ALA A 371 8.05 25.43 -11.00
CA ALA A 371 6.71 26.00 -11.11
C ALA A 371 6.66 27.47 -10.66
N ARG A 372 7.33 27.80 -9.54
CA ARG A 372 7.48 29.18 -9.05
C ARG A 372 8.17 30.10 -10.05
N GLN A 373 9.08 29.57 -10.87
CA GLN A 373 9.78 30.34 -11.91
C GLN A 373 8.93 30.55 -13.17
N SER A 374 7.85 29.79 -13.34
CA SER A 374 6.97 29.84 -14.51
C SER A 374 5.51 29.58 -14.11
N PRO A 375 4.91 30.47 -13.30
CA PRO A 375 3.67 30.18 -12.58
C PRO A 375 2.45 29.97 -13.48
N GLU A 376 2.47 30.53 -14.69
CA GLU A 376 1.41 30.40 -15.70
C GLU A 376 1.42 29.06 -16.45
N ARG A 377 2.50 28.27 -16.35
CA ARG A 377 2.58 26.97 -17.03
C ARG A 377 1.73 25.92 -16.32
N PRO A 378 1.19 24.92 -17.05
CA PRO A 378 0.54 23.77 -16.43
C PRO A 378 1.43 23.14 -15.36
N PHE A 379 0.88 23.01 -14.16
CA PHE A 379 1.54 22.41 -13.02
C PHE A 379 0.97 21.02 -12.73
N ILE A 380 -0.37 20.92 -12.74
CA ILE A 380 -1.11 19.69 -12.57
C ILE A 380 -1.98 19.42 -13.80
N ARG A 381 -2.08 18.16 -14.19
CA ARG A 381 -3.12 17.68 -15.11
C ARG A 381 -3.96 16.64 -14.40
N TRP A 382 -5.27 16.81 -14.50
CA TRP A 382 -6.22 15.78 -14.13
C TRP A 382 -6.86 15.22 -15.40
N THR A 383 -6.86 13.89 -15.50
CA THR A 383 -7.36 13.13 -16.65
C THR A 383 -8.33 12.07 -16.18
N THR A 384 -9.47 11.98 -16.85
CA THR A 384 -10.45 10.90 -16.71
C THR A 384 -10.51 10.10 -18.00
N ARG A 385 -10.45 8.77 -17.86
CA ARG A 385 -10.57 7.80 -18.93
C ARG A 385 -11.86 7.02 -18.74
N ASP A 386 -12.57 6.76 -19.84
CA ASP A 386 -13.72 5.87 -19.89
C ASP A 386 -13.46 4.83 -20.97
N GLU A 387 -12.99 3.65 -20.56
CA GLU A 387 -12.71 2.54 -21.49
C GLU A 387 -13.97 2.05 -22.22
N SER A 388 -15.15 2.22 -21.61
CA SER A 388 -16.42 1.82 -22.22
C SER A 388 -16.88 2.80 -23.31
N GLY A 389 -16.47 4.06 -23.20
CA GLY A 389 -16.94 5.18 -24.02
C GLY A 389 -18.42 5.51 -23.87
N ALA A 390 -19.12 4.87 -22.93
CA ALA A 390 -20.57 4.93 -22.77
C ALA A 390 -21.00 5.46 -21.40
N ALA A 391 -20.08 5.69 -20.46
CA ALA A 391 -20.43 6.13 -19.13
C ALA A 391 -20.99 7.56 -19.14
N PHE A 392 -20.41 8.44 -19.95
CA PHE A 392 -20.76 9.85 -20.04
C PHE A 392 -21.84 10.12 -21.10
N ALA A 393 -23.04 9.58 -20.87
CA ALA A 393 -24.15 9.65 -21.83
C ALA A 393 -24.96 10.95 -21.77
N LEU A 394 -25.00 11.62 -20.61
CA LEU A 394 -25.76 12.85 -20.40
C LEU A 394 -24.87 14.06 -20.69
N ARG A 395 -25.26 14.89 -21.66
CA ARG A 395 -24.43 15.99 -22.19
C ARG A 395 -25.15 17.33 -22.08
N PRO A 396 -24.43 18.43 -21.82
CA PRO A 396 -25.02 19.76 -21.80
C PRO A 396 -25.38 20.22 -23.22
N GLU A 397 -26.43 21.04 -23.33
CA GLU A 397 -26.76 21.74 -24.58
C GLU A 397 -25.91 23.01 -24.75
N ALA A 398 -24.62 22.82 -25.07
CA ALA A 398 -23.65 23.91 -25.25
C ALA A 398 -22.63 23.62 -26.37
N PRO A 399 -21.91 24.64 -26.88
CA PRO A 399 -20.76 24.41 -27.75
C PRO A 399 -19.61 23.71 -27.00
N ALA A 400 -18.91 22.79 -27.66
CA ALA A 400 -17.75 22.10 -27.10
C ALA A 400 -16.70 23.10 -26.57
N GLY A 401 -16.13 22.81 -25.39
CA GLY A 401 -15.17 23.69 -24.72
C GLY A 401 -15.78 24.90 -24.00
N ALA A 402 -17.11 25.07 -24.01
CA ALA A 402 -17.75 26.18 -23.33
C ALA A 402 -17.75 26.01 -21.81
N PHE A 403 -17.74 27.15 -21.10
CA PHE A 403 -18.10 27.21 -19.69
C PHE A 403 -19.62 27.10 -19.56
N VAL A 404 -20.11 26.13 -18.78
CA VAL A 404 -21.55 25.82 -18.66
C VAL A 404 -21.96 25.93 -17.20
N ASP A 405 -22.81 26.91 -16.90
CA ASP A 405 -23.51 26.97 -15.62
C ASP A 405 -24.51 25.80 -15.55
N HIS A 406 -24.64 25.14 -14.40
CA HIS A 406 -25.44 23.92 -14.20
C HIS A 406 -24.86 22.61 -14.79
N LEU A 407 -23.53 22.51 -14.96
CA LEU A 407 -22.92 21.29 -15.50
C LEU A 407 -23.15 20.03 -14.64
N TRP A 408 -23.46 20.19 -13.34
CA TRP A 408 -23.87 19.12 -12.42
C TRP A 408 -25.12 18.34 -12.85
N GLU A 409 -25.90 18.86 -13.80
CA GLU A 409 -27.04 18.16 -14.41
C GLU A 409 -26.63 17.20 -15.54
N SER A 410 -25.33 17.13 -15.89
CA SER A 410 -24.77 16.26 -16.92
C SER A 410 -23.88 15.16 -16.34
N SER A 411 -23.41 14.24 -17.19
CA SER A 411 -22.35 13.31 -16.80
C SER A 411 -21.01 14.06 -16.81
N VAL A 412 -20.34 14.13 -15.66
CA VAL A 412 -19.11 14.91 -15.46
C VAL A 412 -18.08 14.12 -14.66
N SER A 413 -16.81 14.39 -14.93
CA SER A 413 -15.76 14.13 -13.96
C SER A 413 -15.57 15.40 -13.13
N GLU A 414 -15.25 15.25 -11.85
CA GLU A 414 -15.09 16.33 -10.88
C GLU A 414 -13.74 16.21 -10.14
N LEU A 415 -13.00 17.33 -10.00
CA LEU A 415 -11.79 17.44 -9.20
C LEU A 415 -11.99 18.50 -8.12
N PHE A 416 -11.80 18.08 -6.87
CA PHE A 416 -11.82 18.93 -5.69
C PHE A 416 -10.40 19.19 -5.21
N ILE A 417 -10.07 20.45 -4.93
CA ILE A 417 -8.73 20.87 -4.49
C ILE A 417 -8.88 21.74 -3.24
N ALA A 418 -8.32 21.32 -2.12
CA ALA A 418 -8.30 22.10 -0.90
C ALA A 418 -6.88 22.23 -0.34
N ASP A 419 -6.69 23.23 0.52
CA ASP A 419 -5.44 23.38 1.24
C ASP A 419 -5.33 22.35 2.37
N GLY A 420 -4.11 21.88 2.65
CA GLY A 420 -3.84 20.88 3.69
C GLY A 420 -3.79 21.44 5.11
N SER A 421 -4.16 22.71 5.34
CA SER A 421 -4.06 23.37 6.65
C SER A 421 -5.27 23.11 7.55
N GLY A 422 -6.32 22.46 7.01
CA GLY A 422 -7.59 22.27 7.71
C GLY A 422 -8.55 23.45 7.55
N SER A 423 -8.28 24.36 6.61
CA SER A 423 -9.28 25.30 6.13
C SER A 423 -10.43 24.51 5.49
N ALA A 424 -11.62 25.12 5.48
CA ALA A 424 -12.76 24.53 4.81
C ALA A 424 -12.95 25.08 3.38
N GLU A 425 -11.94 25.79 2.87
CA GLU A 425 -11.93 26.39 1.55
C GLU A 425 -11.48 25.37 0.51
N TYR A 426 -12.16 25.32 -0.65
CA TYR A 426 -11.79 24.42 -1.73
C TYR A 426 -12.26 24.93 -3.10
N LEU A 427 -11.59 24.44 -4.13
CA LEU A 427 -11.97 24.59 -5.54
C LEU A 427 -12.65 23.31 -6.01
N GLU A 428 -13.64 23.45 -6.88
CA GLU A 428 -14.35 22.35 -7.53
C GLU A 428 -14.35 22.62 -9.04
N PHE A 429 -13.84 21.66 -9.82
CA PHE A 429 -13.85 21.70 -11.27
C PHE A 429 -14.64 20.52 -11.81
N GLU A 430 -15.54 20.77 -12.74
CA GLU A 430 -16.31 19.75 -13.44
C GLU A 430 -15.95 19.78 -14.93
N VAL A 431 -15.79 18.62 -15.58
CA VAL A 431 -15.47 18.51 -17.02
C VAL A 431 -16.24 17.35 -17.66
N THR A 432 -16.75 17.55 -18.88
CA THR A 432 -17.31 16.47 -19.74
C THR A 432 -16.31 15.94 -20.77
N PRO A 433 -16.56 14.80 -21.43
CA PRO A 433 -15.72 14.29 -22.53
C PRO A 433 -15.54 15.24 -23.72
N GLU A 434 -16.40 16.24 -23.89
CA GLU A 434 -16.28 17.28 -24.91
C GLU A 434 -15.64 18.57 -24.38
N ALA A 435 -15.01 18.49 -23.20
CA ALA A 435 -14.35 19.60 -22.52
C ALA A 435 -15.28 20.77 -22.15
N HIS A 436 -16.60 20.55 -22.05
CA HIS A 436 -17.47 21.49 -21.35
C HIS A 436 -17.07 21.48 -19.88
N TRP A 437 -17.09 22.63 -19.22
CA TRP A 437 -16.55 22.73 -17.87
C TRP A 437 -17.26 23.77 -17.01
N LEU A 438 -17.15 23.56 -15.69
CA LEU A 438 -17.59 24.47 -14.64
C LEU A 438 -16.46 24.57 -13.61
N ALA A 439 -16.32 25.75 -12.99
CA ALA A 439 -15.41 25.93 -11.87
C ALA A 439 -16.09 26.74 -10.76
N LEU A 440 -16.03 26.22 -9.55
CA LEU A 440 -16.63 26.78 -8.34
C LEU A 440 -15.55 26.99 -7.28
N ARG A 441 -15.73 28.02 -6.45
CA ARG A 441 -14.90 28.28 -5.29
C ARG A 441 -15.80 28.35 -4.06
N PHE A 442 -15.37 27.67 -3.01
CA PHE A 442 -16.07 27.67 -1.75
C PHE A 442 -15.13 28.15 -0.65
N ASP A 443 -15.63 29.08 0.16
CA ASP A 443 -14.91 29.57 1.34
C ASP A 443 -15.30 28.80 2.62
N ALA A 444 -16.18 27.79 2.51
CA ALA A 444 -16.66 26.91 3.58
C ALA A 444 -17.29 25.62 3.00
N PRO A 445 -17.55 24.56 3.79
CA PRO A 445 -18.20 23.34 3.33
C PRO A 445 -19.57 23.65 2.74
N ARG A 446 -19.83 23.21 1.50
CA ARG A 446 -21.10 23.45 0.82
C ARG A 446 -22.23 22.72 1.53
N GLN A 447 -23.26 23.47 1.94
CA GLN A 447 -24.54 22.91 2.34
C GLN A 447 -25.46 22.90 1.12
N ARG A 448 -25.94 21.72 0.69
CA ARG A 448 -26.77 21.53 -0.53
C ARG A 448 -27.99 22.47 -0.68
N ALA A 449 -28.42 23.13 0.39
CA ALA A 449 -29.55 24.08 0.41
C ALA A 449 -29.17 25.56 0.22
N ALA A 450 -27.89 25.93 0.30
CA ALA A 450 -27.43 27.31 0.15
C ALA A 450 -26.81 27.51 -1.24
N GLY A 451 -27.23 28.57 -1.95
CA GLY A 451 -26.66 28.94 -3.25
C GLY A 451 -25.15 29.10 -3.17
N HIS A 452 -24.44 28.61 -4.18
CA HIS A 452 -23.01 28.83 -4.36
C HIS A 452 -22.80 30.11 -5.16
N GLU A 453 -21.75 30.86 -4.84
CA GLU A 453 -21.33 31.98 -5.67
C GLU A 453 -20.59 31.40 -6.88
N THR A 454 -21.01 31.73 -8.10
CA THR A 454 -20.24 31.44 -9.30
C THR A 454 -19.10 32.45 -9.36
N PRO A 455 -17.84 32.06 -9.07
CA PRO A 455 -16.74 33.00 -9.05
C PRO A 455 -16.51 33.61 -10.44
N SER A 456 -16.00 34.84 -10.48
CA SER A 456 -15.64 35.49 -11.73
C SER A 456 -14.69 34.62 -12.54
N ASP A 457 -14.96 34.52 -13.84
CA ASP A 457 -14.11 33.89 -14.85
C ASP A 457 -12.66 34.38 -14.85
N ALA A 458 -12.38 35.55 -14.27
CA ALA A 458 -11.03 36.08 -14.06
C ALA A 458 -10.12 35.16 -13.24
N LEU A 459 -10.66 34.35 -12.32
CA LEU A 459 -9.86 33.44 -11.47
C LEU A 459 -9.27 32.26 -12.28
N TRP A 460 -9.97 31.85 -13.34
CA TRP A 460 -9.64 30.64 -14.10
C TRP A 460 -9.10 30.94 -15.51
N ARG A 461 -9.38 32.13 -16.05
CA ARG A 461 -9.03 32.51 -17.42
C ARG A 461 -7.52 32.46 -17.64
N GLY A 462 -7.08 31.60 -18.55
CA GLY A 462 -5.66 31.39 -18.87
C GLY A 462 -4.90 30.54 -17.86
N GLN A 463 -5.56 30.11 -16.79
CA GLN A 463 -4.98 29.39 -15.67
C GLN A 463 -5.49 27.94 -15.59
N ALA A 464 -6.69 27.69 -16.12
CA ALA A 464 -7.32 26.39 -16.30
C ALA A 464 -7.59 26.16 -17.79
N THR A 465 -7.20 25.00 -18.30
CA THR A 465 -7.42 24.63 -19.70
C THR A 465 -8.08 23.25 -19.76
N PRO A 466 -9.39 23.16 -20.09
CA PRO A 466 -10.05 21.88 -20.26
C PRO A 466 -9.57 21.23 -21.56
N PHE A 467 -9.52 19.91 -21.60
CA PHE A 467 -9.13 19.15 -22.79
C PHE A 467 -9.99 17.90 -22.97
N ALA A 468 -10.05 17.45 -24.22
CA ALA A 468 -10.67 16.21 -24.64
C ALA A 468 -9.78 15.55 -25.70
N SER A 469 -9.47 14.27 -25.53
CA SER A 469 -8.55 13.52 -26.39
C SER A 469 -8.97 12.05 -26.49
N GLU A 470 -8.34 11.30 -27.39
CA GLU A 470 -8.52 9.84 -27.50
C GLU A 470 -8.08 9.10 -26.22
N THR A 471 -7.17 9.70 -25.45
CA THR A 471 -6.63 9.11 -24.22
C THR A 471 -7.39 9.54 -22.96
N GLY A 472 -8.49 10.28 -23.10
CA GLY A 472 -9.28 10.80 -21.98
C GLY A 472 -9.53 12.31 -22.07
N PHE A 473 -10.22 12.83 -21.07
CA PHE A 473 -10.60 14.25 -20.96
C PHE A 473 -10.33 14.75 -19.55
N GLY A 474 -10.27 16.07 -19.36
CA GLY A 474 -10.03 16.64 -18.04
C GLY A 474 -9.54 18.07 -18.12
N MET A 475 -8.64 18.47 -17.21
CA MET A 475 -8.18 19.84 -17.10
C MET A 475 -6.71 19.95 -16.73
N GLU A 476 -6.02 20.90 -17.34
CA GLU A 476 -4.70 21.36 -16.92
C GLU A 476 -4.83 22.62 -16.08
N LEU A 477 -4.16 22.63 -14.92
CA LEU A 477 -4.19 23.71 -13.94
C LEU A 477 -2.77 24.25 -13.73
N SER A 478 -2.62 25.56 -13.83
CA SER A 478 -1.35 26.25 -13.63
C SER A 478 -0.95 26.38 -12.16
N TYR A 479 0.32 26.68 -11.89
CA TYR A 479 0.80 26.89 -10.53
C TYR A 479 0.24 28.16 -9.90
N ALA A 480 0.09 29.26 -10.65
CA ALA A 480 -0.46 30.52 -10.14
C ALA A 480 -1.85 30.35 -9.54
N MET A 481 -2.71 29.55 -10.17
CA MET A 481 -4.03 29.21 -9.62
C MET A 481 -3.95 28.38 -8.34
N LEU A 482 -3.03 27.42 -8.31
CA LEU A 482 -2.93 26.45 -7.22
C LEU A 482 -2.12 26.96 -6.04
N GLU A 483 -1.26 27.97 -6.23
CA GLU A 483 -0.36 28.53 -5.21
C GLU A 483 -1.07 28.84 -3.88
N PRO A 484 -2.26 29.47 -3.84
CA PRO A 484 -2.96 29.75 -2.58
C PRO A 484 -3.36 28.48 -1.80
N PHE A 485 -3.53 27.34 -2.49
CA PHE A 485 -3.92 26.06 -1.90
C PHE A 485 -2.71 25.17 -1.57
N ILE A 486 -1.51 25.51 -2.06
CA ILE A 486 -0.30 24.75 -1.79
C ILE A 486 0.29 25.19 -0.44
N HIS A 487 0.06 24.36 0.59
CA HIS A 487 0.62 24.58 1.93
C HIS A 487 1.74 23.57 2.22
N ASP A 488 2.93 24.05 2.58
CA ASP A 488 4.10 23.21 2.87
C ASP A 488 4.43 22.16 1.78
N GLY A 489 4.18 22.53 0.53
CA GLY A 489 4.39 21.68 -0.65
C GLY A 489 3.41 20.53 -0.79
N ARG A 490 2.21 20.67 -0.21
CA ARG A 490 1.13 19.68 -0.27
C ARG A 490 -0.13 20.29 -0.87
N LEU A 491 -0.91 19.45 -1.52
CA LEU A 491 -2.29 19.71 -1.92
C LEU A 491 -3.18 18.62 -1.33
N THR A 492 -4.46 18.89 -1.17
CA THR A 492 -5.44 17.84 -0.89
C THR A 492 -6.40 17.73 -2.05
N LEU A 493 -6.60 16.51 -2.53
CA LEU A 493 -7.31 16.21 -3.76
C LEU A 493 -8.36 15.13 -3.51
N GLN A 494 -9.52 15.29 -4.12
CA GLN A 494 -10.54 14.25 -4.25
C GLN A 494 -11.07 14.31 -5.68
N ASN A 495 -11.33 13.16 -6.27
CA ASN A 495 -12.04 13.08 -7.55
C ASN A 495 -13.39 12.41 -7.33
N ALA A 496 -14.38 12.90 -8.04
CA ALA A 496 -15.67 12.24 -8.18
C ALA A 496 -16.02 12.13 -9.66
N VAL A 497 -16.85 11.15 -10.01
CA VAL A 497 -17.41 11.02 -11.34
C VAL A 497 -18.91 10.88 -11.19
N SER A 498 -19.66 11.85 -11.69
CA SER A 498 -21.12 11.85 -11.71
C SER A 498 -21.60 11.39 -13.08
N LEU A 499 -22.52 10.43 -13.11
CA LEU A 499 -23.17 10.03 -14.38
C LEU A 499 -24.41 10.88 -14.71
N GLY A 500 -24.75 11.85 -13.86
CA GLY A 500 -25.93 12.71 -14.03
C GLY A 500 -27.26 12.04 -13.64
N ASP A 501 -27.25 10.78 -13.22
CA ASP A 501 -28.44 10.01 -12.82
C ASP A 501 -28.44 9.60 -11.33
N GLY A 502 -27.62 10.28 -10.53
CA GLY A 502 -27.47 10.03 -9.09
C GLY A 502 -26.44 8.94 -8.75
N ARG A 503 -25.76 8.36 -9.74
CA ARG A 503 -24.61 7.47 -9.52
C ARG A 503 -23.32 8.29 -9.47
N TYR A 504 -22.51 8.00 -8.46
CA TYR A 504 -21.23 8.65 -8.20
C TYR A 504 -20.12 7.63 -7.99
N GLY A 505 -19.01 7.82 -8.71
CA GLY A 505 -17.75 7.11 -8.52
C GLY A 505 -16.74 8.02 -7.83
N LEU A 506 -15.82 7.46 -7.05
CA LEU A 506 -14.84 8.20 -6.25
C LEU A 506 -13.44 7.65 -6.43
N PHE A 507 -12.49 8.58 -6.45
CA PHE A 507 -11.07 8.26 -6.35
C PHE A 507 -10.23 9.40 -5.74
N PRO A 508 -9.38 9.13 -4.73
CA PRO A 508 -9.30 7.92 -3.93
C PRO A 508 -10.62 7.59 -3.21
N TRP A 509 -10.76 6.36 -2.71
CA TRP A 509 -11.99 5.94 -2.05
C TRP A 509 -12.17 6.65 -0.70
N TRP A 510 -13.42 6.82 -0.30
CA TRP A 510 -13.76 7.42 0.98
C TRP A 510 -13.48 6.47 2.14
N HIS A 511 -12.91 7.00 3.22
CA HIS A 511 -12.42 6.20 4.33
C HIS A 511 -13.47 5.98 5.44
N ASP A 512 -14.58 6.69 5.52
CA ASP A 512 -15.49 6.54 6.68
C ASP A 512 -16.72 5.67 6.42
N GLU A 513 -17.28 5.10 7.50
CA GLU A 513 -18.53 4.33 7.47
C GLU A 513 -19.78 5.21 7.24
N GLU A 514 -19.64 6.52 7.45
CA GLU A 514 -20.66 7.51 7.11
C GLU A 514 -20.77 7.68 5.60
N ALA A 515 -21.90 8.22 5.14
CA ALA A 515 -22.06 8.53 3.73
C ALA A 515 -21.02 9.63 3.33
N PRO A 516 -20.07 9.39 2.40
CA PRO A 516 -19.21 10.42 1.82
C PRO A 516 -19.88 11.77 1.46
N ASP A 517 -19.29 12.83 1.97
CA ASP A 517 -19.69 14.19 1.66
C ASP A 517 -18.48 14.87 1.02
N PHE A 518 -18.55 15.02 -0.31
CA PHE A 518 -17.45 15.57 -1.11
C PHE A 518 -17.15 17.02 -0.77
N HIS A 519 -17.95 17.67 0.07
CA HIS A 519 -17.72 19.03 0.54
C HIS A 519 -17.04 19.07 1.92
N GLN A 520 -16.37 17.98 2.31
CA GLN A 520 -15.52 17.91 3.50
C GLN A 520 -14.04 17.90 3.12
N PRO A 521 -13.45 19.05 2.77
CA PRO A 521 -12.06 19.15 2.29
C PRO A 521 -11.03 18.57 3.27
N THR A 522 -11.34 18.56 4.56
CA THR A 522 -10.50 17.93 5.59
C THR A 522 -10.34 16.41 5.44
N ARG A 523 -11.16 15.77 4.60
CA ARG A 523 -11.13 14.32 4.34
C ARG A 523 -10.51 13.95 2.98
N TYR A 524 -10.10 14.93 2.17
CA TYR A 524 -9.48 14.67 0.87
C TYR A 524 -8.09 14.01 1.00
N CYS A 525 -7.64 13.38 -0.08
CA CYS A 525 -6.34 12.73 -0.12
C CYS A 525 -5.21 13.77 -0.20
N VAL A 526 -4.32 13.76 0.79
CA VAL A 526 -3.13 14.62 0.79
C VAL A 526 -2.09 14.09 -0.20
N VAL A 527 -1.72 14.89 -1.18
CA VAL A 527 -0.65 14.60 -2.13
C VAL A 527 0.50 15.57 -1.98
N ARG A 528 1.72 15.10 -2.24
CA ARG A 528 2.91 15.95 -2.24
C ARG A 528 3.12 16.53 -3.64
N VAL A 529 3.29 17.85 -3.68
CA VAL A 529 3.66 18.58 -4.90
C VAL A 529 5.07 19.19 -4.81
N GLY A 530 5.70 19.21 -3.64
CA GLY A 530 7.12 19.59 -3.48
C GLY A 530 8.11 18.45 -3.49
#